data_AF-A0A1C4U818-F1
#
_entry.id   AF-A0A1C4U818-F1
#
_cell.length_a   1.000
_cell.length_b   1.000
_cell.length_c   1.000
_cell.angle_alpha   90.00
_cell.angle_beta   90.00
_cell.angle_gamma   90.00
#
_symmetry.space_group_name_H-M   'P 1'
#
loop_
_entity.id
_entity.type
_entity.pdbx_description
1 polymer ?
#
loop_
_entity_poly.entity_id
_entity_poly.type
_entity_poly.pdbx_seq_one_letter_code
_entity_poly.pdbx_strand_id
1 'polypeptide(L)'
;MTELTGDRRRGWGATWAVAVVLALSLAPAAAGCRAENGDGIATVGGRPTATALPADVPGGVDAAMRRYAQCMRDHGVAMPDPDPDATARPSAPDIDPRRMEEATAACRSLLPAGELRQESPEEFEVRRQVARCIRENGYPAWPDPVPNSNTQRLPRDIDPYSAQVRAVQETCAKRFPAPAVSSAG
;
A
#
# COMPACT_ATOMS: atom_id res chain seq x y z
N MET A 1 -22.73 -42.30 -61.11
CA MET A 1 -22.95 -40.96 -60.55
C MET A 1 -21.83 -40.71 -59.55
N THR A 2 -21.10 -39.60 -59.77
CA THR A 2 -20.23 -38.86 -58.82
C THR A 2 -19.07 -39.64 -58.17
N GLU A 3 -17.86 -39.55 -58.75
CA GLU A 3 -16.78 -38.58 -58.43
C GLU A 3 -16.00 -39.01 -57.18
N LEU A 4 -14.88 -39.72 -57.34
CA LEU A 4 -13.54 -39.27 -57.72
C LEU A 4 -12.69 -38.87 -56.50
N THR A 5 -11.68 -39.73 -56.28
CA THR A 5 -10.28 -39.41 -55.94
C THR A 5 -10.01 -38.67 -54.62
N GLY A 6 -9.27 -39.20 -53.65
CA GLY A 6 -8.11 -40.08 -53.77
C GLY A 6 -6.83 -39.25 -53.66
N ASP A 7 -6.49 -38.81 -52.45
CA ASP A 7 -5.20 -38.18 -52.16
C ASP A 7 -4.25 -39.21 -51.53
N ARG A 8 -3.25 -39.61 -52.32
CA ARG A 8 -2.24 -40.61 -51.95
C ARG A 8 -0.85 -39.98 -52.11
N ARG A 9 -0.41 -39.34 -51.03
CA ARG A 9 0.97 -39.18 -50.54
C ARG A 9 2.07 -39.79 -51.42
N ARG A 10 2.90 -38.95 -52.06
CA ARG A 10 4.27 -39.23 -52.52
C ARG A 10 5.02 -37.90 -52.53
N GLY A 11 6.03 -37.69 -51.68
CA GLY A 11 7.44 -38.04 -51.93
C GLY A 11 8.20 -36.71 -52.03
N TRP A 12 9.08 -36.39 -51.08
CA TRP A 12 10.54 -36.58 -51.14
C TRP A 12 11.27 -35.60 -52.08
N GLY A 13 12.26 -34.88 -51.51
CA GLY A 13 13.22 -34.01 -52.21
C GLY A 13 12.92 -32.53 -51.95
N ALA A 14 13.50 -31.85 -50.96
CA ALA A 14 14.92 -31.51 -50.83
C ALA A 14 15.46 -30.70 -52.03
N THR A 15 15.67 -29.41 -51.77
CA THR A 15 16.87 -28.62 -52.08
C THR A 15 16.86 -27.48 -53.15
N TRP A 16 17.58 -26.40 -52.75
CA TRP A 16 18.32 -25.35 -53.47
C TRP A 16 17.66 -24.10 -54.11
N ALA A 17 18.34 -22.97 -53.84
CA ALA A 17 18.49 -21.72 -54.61
C ALA A 17 17.34 -20.68 -54.53
N VAL A 18 17.49 -19.53 -53.84
CA VAL A 18 18.30 -18.30 -54.08
C VAL A 18 17.53 -17.23 -54.88
N ALA A 19 17.56 -15.99 -54.33
CA ALA A 19 17.37 -14.67 -54.96
C ALA A 19 15.92 -14.25 -55.31
N VAL A 20 15.47 -12.99 -55.26
CA VAL A 20 16.03 -11.66 -54.92
C VAL A 20 14.83 -10.69 -54.92
N VAL A 21 14.83 -9.74 -53.98
CA VAL A 21 14.32 -8.35 -54.05
C VAL A 21 12.92 -8.07 -54.62
N LEU A 22 12.05 -7.46 -53.81
CA LEU A 22 11.50 -6.13 -54.11
C LEU A 22 10.83 -5.51 -52.88
N ALA A 23 11.45 -4.43 -52.38
CA ALA A 23 10.78 -3.49 -51.51
C ALA A 23 9.75 -2.71 -52.33
N LEU A 24 8.48 -2.71 -51.90
CA LEU A 24 7.56 -1.62 -52.23
C LEU A 24 6.54 -1.43 -51.10
N SER A 25 6.63 -0.25 -50.53
CA SER A 25 5.80 0.39 -49.51
C SER A 25 4.29 0.35 -49.78
N LEU A 26 3.49 0.13 -48.73
CA LEU A 26 2.25 0.87 -48.50
C LEU A 26 1.85 0.83 -47.00
N ALA A 27 1.84 1.99 -46.36
CA ALA A 27 1.30 2.22 -45.02
C ALA A 27 -0.24 2.46 -45.09
N PRO A 28 -0.93 2.85 -44.01
CA PRO A 28 -1.67 2.00 -43.07
C PRO A 28 -3.20 2.24 -43.15
N ALA A 29 -4.01 1.19 -42.95
CA ALA A 29 -5.45 1.36 -42.73
C ALA A 29 -5.76 1.27 -41.24
N ALA A 30 -6.09 2.43 -40.65
CA ALA A 30 -6.54 2.57 -39.28
C ALA A 30 -7.86 1.81 -39.07
N ALA A 31 -7.77 0.62 -38.48
CA ALA A 31 -8.91 0.00 -37.81
C ALA A 31 -9.10 0.73 -36.47
N GLY A 32 -9.96 1.75 -36.48
CA GLY A 32 -10.44 2.40 -35.27
C GLY A 32 -11.15 1.37 -34.38
N CYS A 33 -10.58 1.08 -33.22
CA CYS A 33 -11.31 0.39 -32.16
C CYS A 33 -12.36 1.35 -31.61
N ARG A 34 -13.61 0.93 -31.79
CA ARG A 34 -14.82 1.47 -31.20
C ARG A 34 -14.68 1.48 -29.67
N ALA A 35 -14.90 2.63 -29.06
CA ALA A 35 -15.09 2.78 -27.63
C ALA A 35 -16.51 2.31 -27.27
N GLU A 36 -16.61 1.28 -26.44
CA GLU A 36 -17.86 0.87 -25.80
C GLU A 36 -17.80 1.33 -24.34
N ASN A 37 -18.78 2.14 -23.96
CA ASN A 37 -18.97 2.64 -22.61
C ASN A 37 -19.25 1.45 -21.68
N GLY A 38 -18.32 1.20 -20.77
CA GLY A 38 -18.55 0.44 -19.54
C GLY A 38 -17.72 1.11 -18.46
N ASP A 39 -18.40 1.66 -17.45
CA ASP A 39 -17.81 2.26 -16.26
C ASP A 39 -17.07 1.19 -15.44
N GLY A 40 -15.92 0.77 -15.95
CA GLY A 40 -14.86 0.08 -15.22
C GLY A 40 -13.86 1.13 -14.78
N ILE A 41 -13.95 1.55 -13.53
CA ILE A 41 -12.96 2.40 -12.86
C ILE A 41 -11.56 1.78 -12.99
N ALA A 42 -10.74 2.38 -13.85
CA ALA A 42 -9.31 2.15 -13.90
C ALA A 42 -8.67 2.76 -12.65
N THR A 43 -8.39 1.96 -11.63
CA THR A 43 -7.55 2.38 -10.50
C THR A 43 -6.08 2.24 -10.90
N VAL A 44 -5.57 3.22 -11.64
CA VAL A 44 -4.12 3.43 -11.84
C VAL A 44 -3.79 4.79 -11.24
N GLY A 45 -2.94 4.77 -10.21
CA GLY A 45 -2.52 5.94 -9.44
C GLY A 45 -2.86 5.76 -7.96
N GLY A 46 -1.88 5.30 -7.19
CA GLY A 46 -2.03 4.96 -5.78
C GLY A 46 -2.62 6.10 -4.95
N ARG A 47 -3.85 5.91 -4.47
CA ARG A 47 -4.36 6.60 -3.30
C ARG A 47 -3.67 6.01 -2.06
N PRO A 48 -3.33 6.81 -1.03
CA PRO A 48 -3.09 6.23 0.28
C PRO A 48 -4.36 5.46 0.63
N THR A 49 -4.23 4.15 0.81
CA THR A 49 -5.32 3.31 1.28
C THR A 49 -5.69 3.82 2.66
N ALA A 50 -6.80 4.56 2.76
CA ALA A 50 -7.49 4.74 4.02
C ALA A 50 -7.74 3.34 4.56
N THR A 51 -7.09 3.00 5.67
CA THR A 51 -7.32 1.77 6.40
C THR A 51 -8.82 1.67 6.65
N ALA A 52 -9.46 0.61 6.15
CA ALA A 52 -10.84 0.33 6.49
C ALA A 52 -10.92 0.21 8.01
N LEU A 53 -11.58 1.19 8.61
CA LEU A 53 -11.83 1.27 10.05
C LEU A 53 -13.10 0.49 10.37
N PRO A 54 -13.30 0.08 11.64
CA PRO A 54 -14.47 -0.70 12.04
C PRO A 54 -15.76 -0.09 11.48
N ALA A 55 -16.59 -0.96 10.89
CA ALA A 55 -17.80 -0.62 10.15
C ALA A 55 -18.88 0.07 11.01
N ASP A 56 -18.68 0.17 12.32
CA ASP A 56 -19.67 0.64 13.30
C ASP A 56 -19.62 2.15 13.60
N VAL A 57 -18.85 2.96 12.85
CA VAL A 57 -18.89 4.42 12.97
C VAL A 57 -19.94 5.00 12.01
N PRO A 58 -21.06 5.59 12.48
CA PRO A 58 -22.05 6.19 11.58
C PRO A 58 -21.42 7.28 10.70
N GLY A 59 -21.38 7.04 9.39
CA GLY A 59 -20.76 7.96 8.41
C GLY A 59 -19.26 7.76 8.19
N GLY A 60 -18.64 6.74 8.80
CA GLY A 60 -17.23 6.42 8.64
C GLY A 60 -16.30 7.34 9.43
N VAL A 61 -14.99 7.02 9.41
CA VAL A 61 -14.00 7.76 10.21
C VAL A 61 -13.82 9.19 9.75
N ASP A 62 -13.93 9.48 8.45
CA ASP A 62 -13.86 10.86 7.98
C ASP A 62 -14.98 11.74 8.57
N ALA A 63 -16.18 11.18 8.75
CA ALA A 63 -17.28 11.89 9.39
C ALA A 63 -17.02 12.09 10.90
N ALA A 64 -16.48 11.09 11.60
CA ALA A 64 -16.09 11.22 13.00
C ALA A 64 -14.98 12.27 13.18
N MET A 65 -13.98 12.28 12.29
CA MET A 65 -12.88 13.25 12.32
C MET A 65 -13.34 14.66 11.96
N ARG A 66 -14.29 14.83 11.02
CA ARG A 66 -14.93 16.15 10.76
C ARG A 66 -15.69 16.65 11.97
N ARG A 67 -16.47 15.79 12.65
CA ARG A 67 -17.19 16.14 13.89
C ARG A 67 -16.23 16.51 15.01
N TYR A 68 -15.13 15.77 15.16
CA TYR A 68 -14.07 16.08 16.10
C TYR A 68 -13.41 17.43 15.78
N ALA A 69 -13.01 17.67 14.54
CA ALA A 69 -12.39 18.93 14.11
C ALA A 69 -13.34 20.13 14.33
N GLN A 70 -14.64 19.96 14.06
CA GLN A 70 -15.65 20.96 14.35
C GLN A 70 -15.75 21.26 15.85
N CYS A 71 -15.84 20.23 16.70
CA CYS A 71 -15.86 20.40 18.15
C CYS A 71 -14.60 21.12 18.66
N MET A 72 -13.42 20.77 18.14
CA MET A 72 -12.18 21.46 18.50
C MET A 72 -12.22 22.95 18.13
N ARG A 73 -12.77 23.31 16.96
CA ARG A 73 -12.96 24.71 16.53
C ARG A 73 -13.92 25.47 17.44
N ASP A 74 -15.01 24.82 17.88
CA ASP A 74 -15.97 25.41 18.83
C ASP A 74 -15.31 25.71 20.19
N HIS A 75 -14.33 24.90 20.60
CA HIS A 75 -13.49 25.14 21.78
C HIS A 75 -12.29 26.07 21.49
N GLY A 76 -12.23 26.67 20.30
CA GLY A 76 -11.23 27.66 19.88
C GLY A 76 -9.87 27.08 19.54
N VAL A 77 -9.81 25.79 19.21
CA VAL A 77 -8.66 25.13 18.60
C VAL A 77 -8.89 25.06 17.10
N ALA A 78 -8.16 25.88 16.35
CA ALA A 78 -8.25 25.89 14.88
C ALA A 78 -7.63 24.60 14.30
N MET A 79 -8.47 23.60 14.07
CA MET A 79 -8.11 22.37 13.36
C MET A 79 -8.72 22.40 11.95
N PRO A 80 -7.93 22.19 10.88
CA PRO A 80 -8.46 22.02 9.53
C PRO A 80 -9.23 20.70 9.42
N ASP A 81 -10.20 20.64 8.51
CA ASP A 81 -10.91 19.39 8.22
C ASP A 81 -9.99 18.38 7.53
N PRO A 82 -10.23 17.06 7.72
CA PRO A 82 -9.48 16.03 7.01
C PRO A 82 -9.73 16.14 5.50
N ASP A 83 -8.67 16.42 4.75
CA ASP A 83 -8.65 16.43 3.29
C ASP A 83 -7.98 15.13 2.81
N PRO A 84 -8.68 14.27 2.05
CA PRO A 84 -8.12 13.01 1.56
C PRO A 84 -6.97 13.18 0.56
N ASP A 85 -6.82 14.37 -0.03
CA ASP A 85 -5.78 14.69 -1.02
C ASP A 85 -4.63 15.53 -0.43
N ALA A 86 -4.70 15.89 0.86
CA ALA A 86 -3.63 16.63 1.54
C ALA A 86 -2.39 15.76 1.73
N THR A 87 -1.31 16.11 1.02
CA THR A 87 0.00 15.43 1.10
C THR A 87 0.87 15.92 2.26
N ALA A 88 0.45 17.00 2.94
CA ALA A 88 1.15 17.58 4.07
C ALA A 88 0.21 17.68 5.27
N ARG A 89 0.74 17.36 6.47
CA ARG A 89 0.06 17.72 7.71
C ARG A 89 0.03 19.24 7.80
N PRO A 90 -1.14 19.89 7.87
CA PRO A 90 -1.19 21.32 8.06
C PRO A 90 -0.50 21.67 9.38
N SER A 91 0.49 22.56 9.32
CA SER A 91 1.12 23.12 10.51
C SER A 91 0.04 23.81 11.33
N ALA A 92 -0.25 23.27 12.51
CA ALA A 92 -1.12 23.96 13.43
C ALA A 92 -0.41 25.24 13.90
N PRO A 93 -1.07 26.41 13.90
CA PRO A 93 -0.51 27.60 14.54
C PRO A 93 -0.24 27.33 16.02
N ASP A 94 0.49 28.20 16.71
CA ASP A 94 0.79 28.12 18.15
C ASP A 94 -0.51 27.99 18.98
N ILE A 95 -1.00 26.75 19.12
CA ILE A 95 -2.18 26.43 19.92
C ILE A 95 -1.73 26.37 21.37
N ASP A 96 -2.40 27.14 22.21
CA ASP A 96 -2.23 27.07 23.65
C ASP A 96 -2.44 25.60 24.14
N PRO A 97 -1.43 24.98 24.78
CA PRO A 97 -1.52 23.58 25.18
C PRO A 97 -2.67 23.27 26.13
N ARG A 98 -3.03 24.23 26.99
CA ARG A 98 -4.13 24.08 27.95
C ARG A 98 -5.47 24.06 27.23
N ARG A 99 -5.66 24.96 26.27
CA ARG A 99 -6.84 24.99 25.41
C ARG A 99 -6.99 23.72 24.57
N MET A 100 -5.88 23.18 24.06
CA MET A 100 -5.88 21.90 23.35
C MET A 100 -6.34 20.75 24.24
N GLU A 101 -5.83 20.66 25.47
CA GLU A 101 -6.17 19.62 26.43
C GLU A 101 -7.65 19.70 26.83
N GLU A 102 -8.14 20.89 27.17
CA GLU A 102 -9.54 21.14 27.53
C GLU A 102 -10.50 20.81 26.36
N ALA A 103 -10.18 21.26 25.16
CA ALA A 103 -10.95 20.95 23.96
C ALA A 103 -10.95 19.44 23.67
N THR A 104 -9.80 18.79 23.76
CA THR A 104 -9.68 17.34 23.54
C THR A 104 -10.50 16.57 24.59
N ALA A 105 -10.47 16.98 25.86
CA ALA A 105 -11.27 16.37 26.90
C ALA A 105 -12.78 16.48 26.62
N ALA A 106 -13.25 17.65 26.15
CA ALA A 106 -14.65 17.87 25.78
C ALA A 106 -15.06 17.08 24.51
N CYS A 107 -14.16 16.97 23.54
CA CYS A 107 -14.44 16.38 22.22
C CYS A 107 -14.09 14.89 22.11
N ARG A 108 -13.48 14.28 23.14
CA ARG A 108 -12.92 12.90 23.09
C ARG A 108 -13.94 11.85 22.68
N SER A 109 -15.21 12.01 23.03
CA SER A 109 -16.28 11.07 22.68
C SER A 109 -16.58 11.01 21.19
N LEU A 110 -16.12 12.00 20.41
CA LEU A 110 -16.29 12.06 18.96
C LEU A 110 -15.16 11.35 18.21
N LEU A 111 -14.04 11.07 18.89
CA LEU A 111 -12.98 10.28 18.30
C LEU A 111 -13.45 8.83 18.13
N PRO A 112 -13.23 8.21 16.96
CA PRO A 112 -13.38 6.77 16.88
C PRO A 112 -12.42 6.14 17.90
N ALA A 113 -12.89 5.15 18.65
CA ALA A 113 -11.99 4.33 19.44
C ALA A 113 -10.98 3.71 18.46
N GLY A 114 -9.73 4.15 18.55
CA GLY A 114 -8.66 3.57 17.76
C GLY A 114 -8.42 2.16 18.26
N GLU A 115 -9.00 1.15 17.62
CA GLU A 115 -8.56 -0.21 17.85
C GLU A 115 -7.17 -0.34 17.24
N LEU A 116 -6.16 -0.57 18.10
CA LEU A 116 -4.85 -0.97 17.62
C LEU A 116 -5.06 -2.24 16.81
N ARG A 117 -4.72 -2.20 15.52
CA ARG A 117 -4.79 -3.38 14.65
C ARG A 117 -4.13 -4.55 15.37
N GLN A 118 -4.93 -5.57 15.67
CA GLN A 118 -4.40 -6.80 16.23
C GLN A 118 -3.55 -7.48 15.18
N GLU A 119 -2.30 -7.78 15.51
CA GLU A 119 -1.42 -8.51 14.61
C GLU A 119 -1.73 -10.01 14.65
N SER A 120 -1.59 -10.67 13.51
CA SER A 120 -1.72 -12.12 13.46
C SER A 120 -0.50 -12.80 14.12
N PRO A 121 -0.62 -14.05 14.57
CA PRO A 121 0.53 -14.81 15.06
C PRO A 121 1.67 -14.93 14.04
N GLU A 122 1.32 -14.97 12.75
CA GLU A 122 2.27 -15.02 11.64
C GLU A 122 3.02 -13.69 11.48
N GLU A 123 2.30 -12.56 11.50
CA GLU A 123 2.93 -11.22 11.44
C GLU A 123 3.87 -10.99 12.62
N PHE A 124 3.48 -11.43 13.81
CA PHE A 124 4.33 -11.31 15.00
C PHE A 124 5.59 -12.19 14.89
N GLU A 125 5.49 -13.39 14.34
CA GLU A 125 6.65 -14.25 14.09
C GLU A 125 7.59 -13.63 13.03
N VAL A 126 7.07 -13.05 11.96
CA VAL A 126 7.89 -12.32 10.97
C VAL A 126 8.69 -11.21 11.64
N ARG A 127 8.06 -10.42 12.53
CA ARG A 127 8.78 -9.38 13.30
C ARG A 127 9.86 -9.97 14.20
N ARG A 128 9.62 -11.13 14.83
CA ARG A 128 10.66 -11.84 15.62
C ARG A 128 11.83 -12.29 14.75
N GLN A 129 11.56 -12.76 13.52
CA GLN A 129 12.61 -13.15 12.57
C GLN A 129 13.42 -11.95 12.09
N VAL A 130 12.78 -10.81 11.83
CA VAL A 130 13.47 -9.56 11.52
C VAL A 130 14.38 -9.13 12.68
N ALA A 131 13.89 -9.15 13.92
CA ALA A 131 14.69 -8.82 15.10
C ALA A 131 15.90 -9.75 15.27
N ARG A 132 15.72 -11.05 15.05
CA ARG A 132 16.81 -12.03 15.04
C ARG A 132 17.86 -11.72 13.97
N CYS A 133 17.41 -11.42 12.75
CA CYS A 133 18.30 -11.04 11.66
C CYS A 133 19.12 -9.78 11.98
N ILE A 134 18.51 -8.76 12.61
CA ILE A 134 19.22 -7.55 13.01
C ILE A 134 20.33 -7.88 14.03
N ARG A 135 20.05 -8.78 14.99
CA ARG A 135 21.08 -9.26 15.93
C ARG A 135 22.23 -9.99 15.25
N GLU A 136 21.92 -10.83 14.27
CA GLU A 136 22.92 -11.53 13.45
C GLU A 136 23.76 -10.58 12.58
N ASN A 137 23.24 -9.39 12.28
CA ASN A 137 23.89 -8.35 11.47
C ASN A 137 24.56 -7.25 12.33
N GLY A 138 24.98 -7.58 13.55
CA GLY A 138 25.86 -6.74 14.36
C GLY A 138 25.18 -5.89 15.44
N TYR A 139 23.88 -6.07 15.68
CA TYR A 139 23.14 -5.39 16.76
C TYR A 139 22.62 -6.40 17.79
N PRO A 140 23.48 -7.12 18.52
CA PRO A 140 23.06 -8.21 19.41
C PRO A 140 22.12 -7.76 20.54
N ALA A 141 22.16 -6.48 20.92
CA ALA A 141 21.27 -5.89 21.91
C ALA A 141 19.90 -5.46 21.35
N TRP A 142 19.61 -5.74 20.07
CA TRP A 142 18.30 -5.45 19.48
C TRP A 142 17.20 -6.29 20.15
N PRO A 143 16.21 -5.67 20.81
CA PRO A 143 15.22 -6.37 21.60
C PRO A 143 14.19 -7.09 20.73
N ASP A 144 13.47 -8.04 21.33
CA ASP A 144 12.34 -8.70 20.68
C ASP A 144 11.10 -7.80 20.65
N PRO A 145 10.27 -7.92 19.59
CA PRO A 145 9.04 -7.14 19.47
C PRO A 145 8.03 -7.51 20.56
N VAL A 146 7.23 -6.54 20.97
CA VAL A 146 6.09 -6.74 21.87
C VAL A 146 4.82 -6.95 21.03
N PRO A 147 3.96 -7.94 21.37
CA PRO A 147 2.69 -8.16 20.69
C PRO A 147 1.82 -6.89 20.68
N ASN A 148 1.20 -6.58 19.54
CA ASN A 148 0.30 -5.46 19.32
C ASN A 148 0.89 -4.09 19.69
N SER A 149 2.23 -3.97 19.71
CA SER A 149 2.94 -2.72 19.95
C SER A 149 3.72 -2.30 18.71
N ASN A 150 3.50 -1.05 18.29
CA ASN A 150 4.32 -0.35 17.31
C ASN A 150 5.54 0.36 17.93
N THR A 151 5.67 0.30 19.26
CA THR A 151 6.81 0.90 19.98
C THR A 151 7.78 -0.18 20.40
N GLN A 152 9.07 0.10 20.22
CA GLN A 152 10.16 -0.74 20.70
C GLN A 152 11.19 0.13 21.41
N ARG A 153 11.47 -0.19 22.68
CA ARG A 153 12.46 0.52 23.49
C ARG A 153 13.84 -0.05 23.19
N LEU A 154 14.67 0.72 22.50
CA LEU A 154 16.05 0.34 22.20
C LEU A 154 17.01 0.78 23.33
N PRO A 155 18.13 0.05 23.52
CA PRO A 155 19.30 0.53 24.26
C PRO A 155 19.78 1.90 23.74
N ARG A 156 20.30 2.76 24.63
CA ARG A 156 20.68 4.15 24.29
C ARG A 156 21.83 4.25 23.29
N ASP A 157 22.63 3.20 23.19
CA ASP A 157 23.78 3.06 22.32
C ASP A 157 23.42 2.62 20.89
N ILE A 158 22.15 2.27 20.64
CA ILE A 158 21.64 1.97 19.30
C ILE A 158 20.87 3.20 18.79
N ASP A 159 21.39 3.83 17.73
CA ASP A 159 20.65 4.85 16.98
C ASP A 159 19.83 4.19 15.86
N PRO A 160 18.50 4.09 15.99
CA PRO A 160 17.64 3.48 14.98
C PRO A 160 17.60 4.23 13.65
N TYR A 161 18.07 5.48 13.61
CA TYR A 161 18.06 6.33 12.42
C TYR A 161 19.40 6.35 11.69
N SER A 162 20.44 5.75 12.26
CA SER A 162 21.75 5.62 11.64
C SER A 162 21.66 4.87 10.31
N ALA A 163 22.53 5.23 9.35
CA ALA A 163 22.56 4.61 8.03
C ALA A 163 22.81 3.10 8.12
N GLN A 164 23.63 2.67 9.08
CA GLN A 164 23.98 1.28 9.31
C GLN A 164 22.78 0.47 9.83
N VAL A 165 22.05 0.98 10.84
CA VAL A 165 20.85 0.29 11.35
C VAL A 165 19.79 0.20 10.26
N ARG A 166 19.53 1.30 9.54
CA ARG A 166 18.55 1.32 8.45
C ARG A 166 18.87 0.31 7.35
N ALA A 167 20.14 0.24 6.91
CA ALA A 167 20.55 -0.72 5.89
C ALA A 167 20.33 -2.18 6.33
N VAL A 168 20.62 -2.49 7.61
CA VAL A 168 20.37 -3.82 8.18
C VAL A 168 18.87 -4.11 8.29
N GLN A 169 18.08 -3.16 8.78
CA GLN A 169 16.63 -3.28 8.85
C GLN A 169 16.00 -3.53 7.48
N GLU A 170 16.39 -2.76 6.45
CA GLU A 170 15.92 -2.95 5.08
C GLU A 170 16.32 -4.33 4.52
N THR A 171 17.56 -4.76 4.78
CA THR A 171 18.04 -6.09 4.36
C THR A 171 17.23 -7.21 5.02
N CYS A 172 17.01 -7.12 6.33
CA CYS A 172 16.23 -8.10 7.07
C CYS A 172 14.73 -8.09 6.69
N ALA A 173 14.14 -6.90 6.48
CA ALA A 173 12.75 -6.78 6.05
C ALA A 173 12.51 -7.36 4.64
N LYS A 174 13.47 -7.20 3.72
CA LYS A 174 13.42 -7.84 2.39
C LYS A 174 13.50 -9.36 2.48
N ARG A 175 14.22 -9.90 3.46
CA ARG A 175 14.33 -11.34 3.69
C ARG A 175 13.07 -11.94 4.30
N PHE A 176 12.37 -11.17 5.14
CA PHE A 176 11.15 -11.58 5.84
C PHE A 176 10.01 -10.61 5.52
N PRO A 177 9.45 -10.66 4.30
CA PRO A 177 8.34 -9.80 3.92
C PRO A 177 7.12 -10.08 4.81
N ALA A 178 6.38 -9.02 5.15
CA ALA A 178 5.11 -9.19 5.85
C ALA A 178 4.15 -10.04 5.01
N PRO A 179 3.33 -10.91 5.63
CA PRO A 179 2.29 -11.61 4.90
C PRO A 179 1.37 -10.59 4.23
N ALA A 180 0.87 -10.92 3.04
CA ALA A 180 -0.13 -10.08 2.39
C ALA A 180 -1.33 -9.99 3.33
N VAL A 181 -1.67 -8.77 3.77
CA VAL A 181 -2.89 -8.54 4.54
C VAL A 181 -4.06 -8.96 3.67
N SER A 182 -4.61 -10.15 3.94
CA SER A 182 -5.83 -10.59 3.29
C SER A 182 -6.93 -9.68 3.83
N SER A 183 -7.39 -8.75 3.00
CA SER A 183 -8.54 -7.91 3.26
C SER A 183 -9.78 -8.79 3.31
N ALA A 184 -9.97 -9.49 4.41
CA ALA A 184 -11.15 -10.30 4.67
C ALA A 184 -12.21 -9.40 5.29
N GLY A 185 -13.22 -9.06 4.49
CA GLY A 185 -14.54 -8.58 4.94
C GLY A 185 -14.71 -7.08 4.93
#